data_AF-A0A498QGM9-F1
#
_entry.id   AF-A0A498QGM9-F1
#
_cell.length_a   1.000
_cell.length_b   1.000
_cell.length_c   1.000
_cell.angle_alpha   90.00
_cell.angle_beta   90.00
_cell.angle_gamma   90.00
#
_symmetry.space_group_name_H-M   'P 1'
#
loop_
_entity.id
_entity.type
_entity.pdbx_description
1 polymer ?
#
loop_
_entity_poly.entity_id
_entity_poly.type
_entity_poly.pdbx_seq_one_letter_code
_entity_poly.pdbx_strand_id
1 'polypeptide(L)'
;MPSIDIDRDAAHQAAQRELDKPIYPKESLSKAFNDWINEQLYRLLEKGASVSGGWFTLTVVLILAVIAVIVAVHIARRTMRTNRGSDYQLFEAGQLTAAQHRTTAEAFAAQGNWAAAIRHRLRAVARQLEETGVLNAAPGRTANELANDAGAALPHLTGELARAATAFNDVAYGERPGTPAAYQLIADLDDHLRSRAGAPPAVDKPAPHDSWAQVR
;
A
#
# COMPACT_ATOMS: atom_id res chain seq x y z
N MET A 1 -5.82 -12.59 -60.59
CA MET A 1 -6.04 -12.75 -59.14
C MET A 1 -7.36 -12.06 -58.82
N PRO A 2 -8.44 -12.77 -58.47
CA PRO A 2 -9.71 -12.12 -58.17
C PRO A 2 -9.58 -11.42 -56.81
N SER A 3 -9.82 -10.11 -56.78
CA SER A 3 -9.92 -9.34 -55.55
C SER A 3 -11.20 -9.76 -54.83
N ILE A 4 -11.07 -10.35 -53.65
CA ILE A 4 -12.19 -10.61 -52.75
C ILE A 4 -12.73 -9.24 -52.33
N ASP A 5 -13.84 -8.81 -52.93
CA ASP A 5 -14.55 -7.60 -52.52
C ASP A 5 -15.40 -7.97 -51.30
N ILE A 6 -14.85 -7.75 -50.10
CA ILE A 6 -15.61 -7.92 -48.86
C ILE A 6 -16.50 -6.70 -48.73
N ASP A 7 -17.79 -6.90 -48.98
CA ASP A 7 -18.82 -5.87 -48.81
C ASP A 7 -18.73 -5.24 -47.41
N ARG A 8 -18.91 -3.92 -47.34
CA ARG A 8 -18.71 -3.12 -46.12
C ARG A 8 -19.55 -3.64 -44.96
N ASP A 9 -20.75 -4.14 -45.26
CA ASP A 9 -21.66 -4.71 -44.26
C ASP A 9 -21.19 -6.08 -43.75
N ALA A 10 -20.53 -6.88 -44.59
CA ALA A 10 -19.94 -8.17 -44.19
C ALA A 10 -18.72 -7.96 -43.27
N ALA A 11 -17.90 -6.94 -43.54
CA ALA A 11 -16.80 -6.53 -42.66
C ALA A 11 -17.31 -6.00 -41.31
N HIS A 12 -18.42 -5.25 -41.31
CA HIS A 12 -19.02 -4.70 -40.09
C HIS A 12 -19.57 -5.80 -39.17
N GLN A 13 -20.25 -6.79 -39.74
CA GLN A 13 -20.77 -7.93 -38.97
C GLN A 13 -19.65 -8.86 -38.49
N ALA A 14 -18.57 -9.02 -39.27
CA ALA A 14 -17.39 -9.76 -38.83
C ALA A 14 -16.68 -9.08 -37.66
N ALA A 15 -16.60 -7.74 -37.67
CA ALA A 15 -16.02 -6.96 -36.57
C ALA A 15 -16.88 -7.01 -35.29
N GLN A 16 -18.21 -6.94 -35.40
CA GLN A 16 -19.11 -7.07 -34.24
C GLN A 16 -19.02 -8.45 -33.59
N ARG A 17 -18.94 -9.52 -34.38
CA ARG A 17 -18.76 -10.89 -33.86
C ARG A 17 -17.43 -11.10 -33.13
N GLU A 18 -16.40 -10.33 -33.47
CA GLU A 18 -15.10 -10.39 -32.79
C GLU A 18 -15.08 -9.56 -31.51
N LEU A 19 -15.83 -8.44 -31.47
CA LEU A 19 -16.00 -7.58 -30.29
C LEU A 19 -16.90 -8.21 -29.21
N ASP A 20 -17.85 -9.04 -29.61
CA ASP A 20 -18.73 -9.79 -28.68
C ASP A 20 -18.07 -11.02 -28.06
N LYS A 21 -16.80 -11.32 -28.39
CA LYS A 21 -16.06 -12.39 -27.72
C LYS A 21 -15.58 -11.88 -26.36
N PRO A 22 -16.03 -12.46 -25.23
CA PRO A 22 -15.50 -12.11 -23.92
C PRO A 22 -14.09 -12.69 -23.78
N ILE A 23 -13.07 -11.86 -23.99
CA ILE A 23 -11.64 -12.26 -24.05
C ILE A 23 -11.02 -12.55 -22.66
N TYR A 24 -11.77 -12.45 -21.55
CA TYR A 24 -11.29 -12.91 -20.25
C TYR A 24 -12.40 -13.49 -19.36
N PRO A 25 -12.55 -14.82 -19.25
CA PRO A 25 -13.00 -15.42 -18.02
C PRO A 25 -11.81 -15.40 -17.05
N LYS A 26 -11.64 -14.32 -16.29
CA LYS A 26 -10.80 -14.41 -15.08
C LYS A 26 -11.59 -15.29 -14.11
N GLU A 27 -11.08 -16.48 -13.81
CA GLU A 27 -11.54 -17.23 -12.64
C GLU A 27 -11.45 -16.28 -11.45
N SER A 28 -12.61 -15.79 -11.01
CA SER A 28 -12.64 -14.76 -10.00
C SER A 28 -12.15 -15.38 -8.70
N LEU A 29 -11.17 -14.76 -8.04
CA LEU A 29 -10.72 -15.15 -6.71
C LEU A 29 -11.90 -15.20 -5.72
N SER A 30 -12.98 -14.46 -6.01
CA SER A 30 -14.26 -14.55 -5.31
C SER A 30 -14.99 -15.88 -5.51
N LYS A 31 -14.86 -16.56 -6.65
CA LYS A 31 -15.37 -17.91 -6.87
C LYS A 31 -14.58 -18.93 -6.05
N ALA A 32 -13.24 -18.89 -6.08
CA ALA A 32 -12.40 -19.74 -5.25
C ALA A 32 -12.68 -19.54 -3.74
N PHE A 33 -12.96 -18.30 -3.33
CA PHE A 33 -13.35 -17.98 -1.96
C PHE A 33 -14.76 -18.49 -1.60
N ASN A 34 -15.75 -18.32 -2.49
CA ASN A 34 -17.11 -18.83 -2.28
C ASN A 34 -17.13 -20.37 -2.28
N ASP A 35 -16.36 -20.99 -3.16
CA ASP A 35 -16.22 -22.45 -3.22
C ASP A 35 -15.56 -22.96 -1.93
N TRP A 36 -14.51 -22.29 -1.45
CA TRP A 36 -13.93 -22.58 -0.13
C TRP A 36 -14.94 -22.42 1.01
N ILE A 37 -15.76 -21.36 1.04
CA ILE A 37 -16.80 -21.18 2.07
C ILE A 37 -17.85 -22.30 2.02
N ASN A 38 -18.34 -22.62 0.82
CA ASN A 38 -19.34 -23.66 0.62
C ASN A 38 -18.80 -25.03 1.04
N GLU A 39 -17.55 -25.34 0.71
CA GLU A 39 -16.88 -26.57 1.11
C GLU A 39 -16.79 -26.68 2.64
N GLN A 40 -16.46 -25.58 3.32
CA GLN A 40 -16.39 -25.56 4.78
C GLN A 40 -17.78 -25.72 5.43
N LEU A 41 -18.81 -25.12 4.83
CA LEU A 41 -20.21 -25.32 5.26
C LEU A 41 -20.65 -26.77 5.08
N TYR A 42 -20.39 -27.38 3.92
CA TYR A 42 -20.71 -28.78 3.67
C TYR A 42 -20.01 -29.72 4.64
N ARG A 43 -18.71 -29.54 4.89
CA ARG A 43 -17.95 -30.33 5.89
C ARG A 43 -18.52 -30.16 7.30
N LEU A 44 -19.07 -28.99 7.62
CA LEU A 44 -19.68 -28.72 8.92
C LEU A 44 -21.04 -29.41 9.07
N LEU A 45 -21.86 -29.39 8.01
CA LEU A 45 -23.15 -30.11 7.97
C LEU A 45 -22.94 -31.64 8.00
N GLU A 46 -21.98 -32.15 7.25
CA GLU A 46 -21.65 -33.58 7.19
C GLU A 46 -21.14 -34.09 8.54
N LYS A 47 -20.26 -33.33 9.21
CA LYS A 47 -19.80 -33.66 10.56
C LYS A 47 -20.90 -33.48 11.62
N GLY A 48 -21.81 -32.52 11.43
CA GLY A 48 -22.97 -32.32 12.30
C GLY A 48 -23.97 -33.48 12.29
N ALA A 49 -24.06 -34.22 11.19
CA ALA A 49 -24.93 -35.40 11.09
C ALA A 49 -24.39 -36.64 11.85
N SER A 50 -23.12 -36.64 12.24
CA SER A 50 -22.42 -37.83 12.78
C SER A 50 -22.06 -37.75 14.27
N VAL A 51 -22.30 -36.61 14.94
CA VAL A 51 -21.80 -36.37 16.31
C VAL A 51 -22.95 -35.99 17.25
N SER A 52 -23.08 -36.74 18.35
CA SER A 52 -24.09 -36.54 19.40
C SER A 52 -24.10 -35.09 19.93
N GLY A 53 -25.30 -34.53 20.10
CA GLY A 53 -25.61 -33.09 20.14
C GLY A 53 -24.96 -32.20 21.21
N GLY A 54 -24.07 -32.72 22.07
CA GLY A 54 -23.34 -31.93 23.06
C GLY A 54 -21.99 -31.37 22.56
N TRP A 55 -21.23 -32.15 21.79
CA TRP A 55 -19.89 -31.73 21.35
C TRP A 55 -19.92 -30.83 20.12
N PHE A 56 -20.92 -31.00 19.25
CA PHE A 56 -21.11 -30.15 18.09
C PHE A 56 -21.49 -28.73 18.49
N THR A 57 -22.44 -28.56 19.41
CA THR A 57 -22.86 -27.25 19.92
C THR A 57 -21.72 -26.54 20.64
N LEU A 58 -20.94 -27.25 21.46
CA LEU A 58 -19.76 -26.70 22.14
C LEU A 58 -18.69 -26.24 21.14
N THR A 59 -18.43 -27.02 20.09
CA THR A 59 -17.45 -26.69 19.05
C THR A 59 -17.90 -25.47 18.23
N VAL A 60 -19.18 -25.40 17.87
CA VAL A 60 -19.75 -24.25 17.15
C VAL A 60 -19.66 -22.99 18.01
N VAL A 61 -20.00 -23.06 19.30
CA VAL A 61 -19.88 -21.93 20.23
C VAL A 61 -18.42 -21.48 20.37
N LEU A 62 -17.48 -22.42 20.48
CA LEU A 62 -16.05 -22.11 20.53
C LEU A 62 -15.58 -21.40 19.26
N ILE A 63 -15.97 -21.88 18.08
CA ILE A 63 -15.63 -21.26 16.79
C ILE A 63 -16.23 -19.85 16.70
N LEU A 64 -17.50 -19.68 17.08
CA LEU A 64 -18.15 -18.37 17.11
C LEU A 64 -17.47 -17.42 18.09
N ALA A 65 -17.03 -17.90 19.26
CA ALA A 65 -16.27 -17.11 20.22
C ALA A 65 -14.90 -16.68 19.64
N VAL A 66 -14.18 -17.57 18.97
CA VAL A 66 -12.91 -17.24 18.31
C VAL A 66 -13.11 -16.22 17.19
N ILE A 67 -14.15 -16.39 16.35
CA ILE A 67 -14.50 -15.42 15.30
C ILE A 67 -14.86 -14.07 15.93
N ALA A 68 -15.69 -14.05 16.98
CA ALA A 68 -16.07 -12.83 17.68
C ALA A 68 -14.86 -12.12 18.28
N VAL A 69 -13.89 -12.84 18.85
CA VAL A 69 -12.63 -12.28 19.34
C VAL A 69 -11.79 -11.71 18.20
N ILE A 70 -11.65 -12.42 17.08
CA ILE A 70 -10.92 -11.93 15.91
C ILE A 70 -11.56 -10.65 15.38
N VAL A 71 -12.89 -10.62 15.23
CA VAL A 71 -13.65 -9.45 14.77
C VAL A 71 -13.56 -8.30 15.76
N ALA A 72 -13.70 -8.57 17.07
CA ALA A 72 -13.57 -7.57 18.12
C ALA A 72 -12.16 -6.96 18.15
N VAL A 73 -11.11 -7.78 18.03
CA VAL A 73 -9.72 -7.30 17.92
C VAL A 73 -9.53 -6.50 16.63
N HIS A 74 -10.10 -6.93 15.51
CA HIS A 74 -10.00 -6.22 14.24
C HIS A 74 -10.71 -4.86 14.28
N ILE A 75 -11.92 -4.81 14.85
CA ILE A 75 -12.69 -3.57 15.03
C ILE A 75 -12.02 -2.68 16.07
N ALA A 76 -11.57 -3.20 17.22
CA ALA A 76 -10.86 -2.42 18.22
C ALA A 76 -9.57 -1.80 17.66
N ARG A 77 -8.78 -2.56 16.88
CA ARG A 77 -7.58 -2.04 16.19
C ARG A 77 -7.91 -1.01 15.11
N ARG A 78 -9.10 -1.06 14.53
CA ARG A 78 -9.57 -0.10 13.51
C ARG A 78 -10.21 1.15 14.13
N THR A 79 -10.95 1.01 15.22
CA THR A 79 -11.67 2.08 15.92
C THR A 79 -10.78 2.87 16.89
N MET A 80 -9.79 2.23 17.52
CA MET A 80 -8.73 2.96 18.25
C MET A 80 -7.88 3.84 17.32
N ARG A 81 -7.97 3.64 16.00
CA ARG A 81 -7.30 4.46 14.97
C ARG A 81 -8.12 5.67 14.51
N THR A 82 -9.37 5.84 14.98
CA THR A 82 -10.28 6.88 14.47
C THR A 82 -10.86 7.80 15.54
N ASN A 83 -10.28 7.88 16.74
CA ASN A 83 -10.79 8.80 17.76
C ASN A 83 -9.74 9.80 18.25
N ARG A 84 -9.99 11.09 17.92
CA ARG A 84 -9.41 12.35 18.45
C ARG A 84 -8.01 12.69 17.90
N GLY A 85 -7.77 13.79 17.17
CA GLY A 85 -8.46 15.08 17.13
C GLY A 85 -7.98 15.94 18.31
N SER A 86 -7.07 16.89 18.03
CA SER A 86 -6.43 17.88 18.94
C SER A 86 -5.38 17.37 19.94
N ASP A 87 -4.11 17.28 19.53
CA ASP A 87 -2.96 17.89 20.25
C ASP A 87 -1.64 17.59 19.53
N TYR A 88 -1.12 18.55 18.77
CA TYR A 88 0.04 18.39 17.87
C TYR A 88 1.39 18.15 18.59
N GLN A 89 1.44 18.06 19.92
CA GLN A 89 2.69 17.87 20.68
C GLN A 89 2.80 16.53 21.42
N LEU A 90 1.76 15.70 21.43
CA LEU A 90 1.79 14.34 21.99
C LEU A 90 1.88 13.23 20.92
N PHE A 91 2.09 13.62 19.65
CA PHE A 91 1.98 12.78 18.44
C PHE A 91 3.18 11.88 18.12
N GLU A 92 4.13 11.65 19.03
CA GLU A 92 5.17 10.62 18.82
C GLU A 92 4.75 9.22 19.30
N ALA A 93 3.75 9.12 20.19
CA ALA A 93 3.41 7.83 20.82
C ALA A 93 2.44 6.93 19.99
N GLY A 94 1.86 7.44 18.90
CA GLY A 94 0.76 6.75 18.19
C GLY A 94 0.98 6.47 16.69
N GLN A 95 1.90 7.17 16.03
CA GLN A 95 2.22 6.94 14.62
C GLN A 95 3.61 6.33 14.50
N LEU A 96 3.71 5.26 13.72
CA LEU A 96 4.99 4.61 13.49
C LEU A 96 5.94 5.60 12.81
N THR A 97 7.16 5.71 13.34
CA THR A 97 8.20 6.55 12.72
C THR A 97 8.61 5.98 11.36
N ALA A 98 9.30 6.78 10.55
CA ALA A 98 9.83 6.30 9.27
C ALA A 98 10.70 5.04 9.46
N ALA A 99 11.55 5.04 10.49
CA ALA A 99 12.38 3.89 10.83
C ALA A 99 11.57 2.63 11.22
N GLN A 100 10.52 2.78 12.03
CA GLN A 100 9.67 1.65 12.40
C GLN A 100 8.91 1.06 11.20
N HIS A 101 8.48 1.92 10.28
CA HIS A 101 7.89 1.47 9.02
C HIS A 101 8.89 0.70 8.15
N ARG A 102 10.18 1.09 8.11
CA ARG A 102 11.23 0.33 7.41
C ARG A 102 11.45 -1.05 8.01
N THR A 103 11.64 -1.14 9.32
CA THR A 103 11.82 -2.42 10.01
C THR A 103 10.64 -3.35 9.78
N THR A 104 9.41 -2.81 9.82
CA THR A 104 8.21 -3.59 9.50
C THR A 104 8.20 -4.06 8.04
N ALA A 105 8.61 -3.21 7.11
CA ALA A 105 8.70 -3.55 5.69
C ALA A 105 9.73 -4.67 5.43
N GLU A 106 10.90 -4.59 6.05
CA GLU A 106 11.97 -5.59 5.97
C GLU A 106 11.51 -6.94 6.53
N ALA A 107 10.79 -6.94 7.66
CA ALA A 107 10.23 -8.16 8.23
C ALA A 107 9.24 -8.85 7.27
N PHE A 108 8.41 -8.08 6.56
CA PHE A 108 7.50 -8.63 5.54
C PHE A 108 8.24 -9.11 4.29
N ALA A 109 9.28 -8.40 3.87
CA ALA A 109 10.13 -8.80 2.75
C ALA A 109 10.84 -10.14 3.04
N ALA A 110 11.36 -10.32 4.25
CA ALA A 110 11.98 -11.57 4.70
C ALA A 110 11.02 -12.77 4.70
N GLN A 111 9.72 -12.52 4.87
CA GLN A 111 8.65 -13.53 4.81
C GLN A 111 8.13 -13.75 3.37
N GLY A 112 8.66 -13.04 2.37
CA GLY A 112 8.15 -13.06 1.00
C GLY A 112 6.80 -12.35 0.82
N ASN A 113 6.31 -11.62 1.83
CA ASN A 113 5.09 -10.82 1.74
C ASN A 113 5.39 -9.43 1.15
N TRP A 114 5.70 -9.43 -0.14
CA TRP A 114 6.10 -8.23 -0.87
C TRP A 114 5.02 -7.14 -0.88
N ALA A 115 3.74 -7.51 -0.89
CA ALA A 115 2.65 -6.54 -0.88
C ALA A 115 2.55 -5.77 0.45
N ALA A 116 2.76 -6.43 1.59
CA ALA A 116 2.86 -5.75 2.87
C ALA A 116 4.16 -4.94 2.97
N ALA A 117 5.28 -5.48 2.49
CA ALA A 117 6.58 -4.80 2.47
C ALA A 117 6.52 -3.47 1.69
N ILE A 118 5.97 -3.47 0.48
CA ILE A 118 5.77 -2.29 -0.37
C ILE A 118 4.91 -1.23 0.33
N ARG A 119 3.79 -1.64 0.93
CA ARG A 119 2.90 -0.72 1.65
C ARG A 119 3.57 -0.08 2.87
N HIS A 120 4.42 -0.81 3.58
CA HIS A 120 5.16 -0.27 4.72
C HIS A 120 6.34 0.59 4.29
N ARG A 121 7.07 0.23 3.23
CA ARG A 121 8.19 1.03 2.71
C ARG A 121 7.72 2.37 2.14
N LEU A 122 6.61 2.42 1.40
CA LEU A 122 6.06 3.71 0.93
C LEU A 122 5.59 4.60 2.10
N ARG A 123 5.03 4.00 3.16
CA ARG A 123 4.71 4.76 4.38
C ARG A 123 5.96 5.30 5.08
N ALA A 124 7.06 4.55 5.06
CA ALA A 124 8.34 5.05 5.57
C ALA A 124 8.81 6.28 4.77
N VAL A 125 8.70 6.25 3.44
CA VAL A 125 9.04 7.39 2.56
C VAL A 125 8.19 8.60 2.89
N ALA A 126 6.86 8.44 2.95
CA ALA A 126 5.94 9.53 3.30
C ALA A 126 6.28 10.12 4.67
N ARG A 127 6.49 9.24 5.66
CA ARG A 127 6.80 9.65 7.02
C ARG A 127 8.18 10.34 7.13
N GLN A 128 9.18 9.88 6.38
CA GLN A 128 10.50 10.53 6.33
C GLN A 128 10.38 11.96 5.79
N LEU A 129 9.61 12.16 4.72
CA LEU A 129 9.38 13.48 4.14
C LEU A 129 8.63 14.42 5.11
N GLU A 130 7.72 13.88 5.92
CA GLU A 130 7.05 14.62 6.98
C GLU A 130 7.99 14.93 8.17
N GLU A 131 8.74 13.94 8.66
CA GLU A 131 9.67 14.08 9.79
C GLU A 131 10.81 15.07 9.49
N THR A 132 11.23 15.15 8.23
CA THR A 132 12.24 16.10 7.75
C THR A 132 11.68 17.47 7.38
N GLY A 133 10.35 17.66 7.43
CA GLY A 133 9.68 18.91 7.08
C GLY A 133 9.66 19.23 5.59
N VAL A 134 10.02 18.28 4.71
CA VAL A 134 9.89 18.44 3.25
C VAL A 134 8.42 18.51 2.85
N LEU A 135 7.55 17.75 3.53
CA LEU A 135 6.11 17.78 3.35
C LEU A 135 5.40 18.03 4.68
N ASN A 136 4.27 18.73 4.61
CA ASN A 136 3.34 18.79 5.73
C ASN A 136 2.60 17.46 5.89
N ALA A 137 2.35 17.07 7.14
CA ALA A 137 1.55 15.89 7.45
C ALA A 137 0.12 16.06 6.94
N ALA A 138 -0.35 15.10 6.15
CA ALA A 138 -1.67 15.13 5.53
C ALA A 138 -2.37 13.78 5.71
N PRO A 139 -3.35 13.67 6.62
CA PRO A 139 -4.08 12.42 6.84
C PRO A 139 -4.84 12.04 5.56
N GLY A 140 -4.62 10.81 5.09
CA GLY A 140 -5.30 10.29 3.90
C GLY A 140 -4.63 10.61 2.56
N ARG A 141 -3.43 11.23 2.56
CA ARG A 141 -2.66 11.49 1.33
C ARG A 141 -2.48 10.20 0.53
N THR A 142 -2.82 10.27 -0.75
CA THR A 142 -2.66 9.16 -1.71
C THR A 142 -1.21 9.04 -2.18
N ALA A 143 -0.86 7.91 -2.77
CA ALA A 143 0.49 7.70 -3.32
C ALA A 143 0.81 8.68 -4.47
N ASN A 144 -0.17 9.02 -5.31
CA ASN A 144 -0.01 10.00 -6.38
C ASN A 144 0.19 11.41 -5.84
N GLU A 145 -0.60 11.82 -4.85
CA GLU A 145 -0.41 13.13 -4.20
C GLU A 145 0.96 13.20 -3.52
N LEU A 146 1.39 12.13 -2.84
CA LEU A 146 2.73 12.04 -2.29
C LEU A 146 3.80 12.25 -3.38
N ALA A 147 3.69 11.55 -4.51
CA ALA A 147 4.66 11.68 -5.58
C ALA A 147 4.67 13.08 -6.23
N ASN A 148 3.50 13.68 -6.39
CA ASN A 148 3.36 15.02 -6.96
C ASN A 148 3.92 16.09 -6.01
N ASP A 149 3.51 16.08 -4.74
CA ASP A 149 3.93 17.05 -3.73
C ASP A 149 5.43 16.92 -3.44
N ALA A 150 5.91 15.69 -3.23
CA ALA A 150 7.34 15.43 -3.02
C ALA A 150 8.15 15.75 -4.28
N GLY A 151 7.61 15.49 -5.47
CA GLY A 151 8.26 15.79 -6.74
C GLY A 151 8.40 17.29 -6.99
N ALA A 152 7.46 18.10 -6.49
CA ALA A 152 7.57 19.56 -6.53
C ALA A 152 8.70 20.07 -5.60
N ALA A 153 8.85 19.46 -4.41
CA ALA A 153 9.91 19.80 -3.47
C ALA A 153 11.29 19.21 -3.85
N LEU A 154 11.31 18.08 -4.55
CA LEU A 154 12.50 17.32 -4.94
C LEU A 154 12.47 16.95 -6.43
N PRO A 155 12.68 17.92 -7.35
CA PRO A 155 12.50 17.69 -8.79
C PRO A 155 13.39 16.61 -9.41
N HIS A 156 14.53 16.31 -8.78
CA HIS A 156 15.47 15.28 -9.23
C HIS A 156 14.96 13.85 -8.95
N LEU A 157 14.02 13.69 -8.02
CA LEU A 157 13.44 12.39 -7.65
C LEU A 157 12.03 12.17 -8.23
N THR A 158 11.49 13.11 -9.00
CA THR A 158 10.12 13.03 -9.55
C THR A 158 9.86 11.71 -10.28
N GLY A 159 10.82 11.23 -11.09
CA GLY A 159 10.68 9.96 -11.79
C GLY A 159 10.69 8.73 -10.88
N GLU A 160 11.47 8.76 -9.79
CA GLU A 160 11.50 7.68 -8.80
C GLU A 160 10.23 7.67 -7.95
N LEU A 161 9.78 8.84 -7.50
CA LEU A 161 8.54 9.04 -6.76
C LEU A 161 7.32 8.58 -7.56
N ALA A 162 7.25 8.94 -8.84
CA ALA A 162 6.18 8.50 -9.73
C ALA A 162 6.17 6.97 -9.89
N ARG A 163 7.33 6.35 -10.14
CA ARG A 163 7.44 4.88 -10.24
C ARG A 163 7.07 4.18 -8.92
N ALA A 164 7.45 4.73 -7.78
CA ALA A 164 7.09 4.21 -6.47
C ALA A 164 5.58 4.28 -6.22
N ALA A 165 4.92 5.38 -6.60
CA ALA A 165 3.48 5.51 -6.52
C ALA A 165 2.75 4.52 -7.43
N THR A 166 3.21 4.34 -8.68
CA THR A 166 2.66 3.33 -9.59
C THR A 166 2.82 1.92 -9.03
N ALA A 167 4.02 1.55 -8.55
CA ALA A 167 4.29 0.24 -7.98
C ALA A 167 3.40 -0.05 -6.75
N PHE A 168 3.15 0.96 -5.90
CA PHE A 168 2.22 0.83 -4.80
C PHE A 168 0.78 0.66 -5.28
N ASN A 169 0.32 1.47 -6.23
CA ASN A 169 -1.06 1.41 -6.72
C ASN A 169 -1.37 0.09 -7.41
N ASP A 170 -0.43 -0.42 -8.21
CA ASP A 170 -0.51 -1.72 -8.87
C ASP A 170 -0.77 -2.85 -7.86
N VAL A 171 -0.13 -2.78 -6.69
CA VAL A 171 -0.23 -3.80 -5.64
C VAL A 171 -1.42 -3.55 -4.70
N ALA A 172 -1.70 -2.30 -4.35
CA ALA A 172 -2.75 -1.94 -3.41
C ALA A 172 -4.15 -1.95 -4.04
N TYR A 173 -4.25 -1.61 -5.32
CA TYR A 173 -5.50 -1.42 -6.05
C TYR A 173 -5.57 -2.17 -7.38
N GLY A 174 -4.43 -2.45 -8.02
CA GLY A 174 -4.36 -3.04 -9.37
C GLY A 174 -4.43 -4.57 -9.44
N GLU A 175 -4.74 -5.26 -8.32
CA GLU A 175 -4.74 -6.72 -8.20
C GLU A 175 -3.43 -7.41 -8.64
N ARG A 176 -2.31 -6.67 -8.71
CA ARG A 176 -1.01 -7.25 -9.07
C ARG A 176 -0.32 -7.80 -7.83
N PRO A 177 0.35 -8.97 -7.92
CA PRO A 177 1.17 -9.46 -6.83
C PRO A 177 2.32 -8.50 -6.56
N GLY A 178 2.65 -8.27 -5.29
CA GLY A 178 3.87 -7.56 -4.93
C GLY A 178 5.09 -8.37 -5.38
N THR A 179 6.12 -7.69 -5.89
CA THR A 179 7.36 -8.32 -6.34
C THR A 179 8.57 -7.80 -5.56
N PRO A 180 9.66 -8.60 -5.47
CA PRO A 180 10.92 -8.12 -4.89
C PRO A 180 11.44 -6.88 -5.61
N ALA A 181 11.31 -6.82 -6.93
CA ALA A 181 11.75 -5.69 -7.75
C ALA A 181 10.98 -4.40 -7.43
N ALA A 182 9.64 -4.49 -7.26
CA ALA A 182 8.82 -3.36 -6.87
C ALA A 182 9.14 -2.87 -5.45
N TYR A 183 9.43 -3.79 -4.53
CA TYR A 183 9.91 -3.43 -3.19
C TYR A 183 11.26 -2.72 -3.24
N GLN A 184 12.23 -3.27 -3.99
CA GLN A 184 13.57 -2.70 -4.10
C GLN A 184 13.53 -1.28 -4.67
N LEU A 185 12.69 -1.03 -5.69
CA LEU A 185 12.51 0.31 -6.25
C LEU A 185 12.12 1.36 -5.20
N ILE A 186 11.22 1.01 -4.28
CA ILE A 186 10.80 1.92 -3.20
C ILE A 186 11.86 1.98 -2.10
N ALA A 187 12.60 0.88 -1.89
CA ALA A 187 13.70 0.85 -0.94
C ALA A 187 14.85 1.78 -1.34
N ASP A 188 15.23 1.74 -2.62
CA ASP A 188 16.27 2.59 -3.21
C ASP A 188 15.89 4.07 -3.13
N LEU A 189 14.62 4.42 -3.44
CA LEU A 189 14.10 5.78 -3.26
C LEU A 189 14.22 6.27 -1.81
N ASP A 190 13.85 5.44 -0.84
CA ASP A 190 13.97 5.77 0.59
C ASP A 190 15.43 5.98 1.01
N ASP A 191 16.36 5.19 0.48
CA ASP A 191 17.79 5.35 0.75
C ASP A 191 18.38 6.60 0.09
N HIS A 192 17.94 6.94 -1.13
CA HIS A 192 18.28 8.21 -1.78
C HIS A 192 17.84 9.41 -0.93
N LEU A 193 16.60 9.40 -0.41
CA LEU A 193 16.11 10.45 0.48
C LEU A 193 16.96 10.58 1.76
N ARG A 194 17.37 9.46 2.35
CA ARG A 194 18.19 9.44 3.57
C ARG A 194 19.60 9.95 3.36
N SER A 195 20.25 9.59 2.25
CA SER A 195 21.60 10.05 1.93
C SER A 195 21.70 11.59 1.89
N ARG A 196 20.61 12.27 1.51
CA ARG A 196 20.52 13.73 1.51
C ARG A 196 20.29 14.32 2.90
N ALA A 197 19.44 13.71 3.72
CA ALA A 197 19.17 14.18 5.08
C ALA A 197 20.41 14.12 5.99
N GLY A 198 21.39 13.27 5.65
CA GLY A 198 22.69 13.18 6.33
C GLY A 198 23.74 14.20 5.87
N ALA A 199 23.48 15.02 4.84
CA ALA A 199 24.39 16.08 4.44
C ALA A 199 24.25 17.26 5.43
N PRO A 200 25.30 17.62 6.20
CA PRO A 200 25.21 18.78 7.08
C PRO A 200 24.89 20.03 6.24
N PRO A 201 24.04 20.95 6.73
CA PRO A 201 23.79 22.21 6.04
C PRO A 201 25.14 22.87 5.80
N ALA A 202 25.41 23.27 4.55
CA ALA A 202 26.55 24.11 4.24
C ALA A 202 26.44 25.34 5.13
N VAL A 203 27.28 25.40 6.16
CA VAL A 203 27.40 26.56 7.02
C VAL A 203 27.88 27.68 6.11
N ASP A 204 26.96 28.56 5.73
CA ASP A 204 27.30 29.86 5.16
C ASP A 204 28.22 30.53 6.20
N LYS A 205 29.52 30.52 5.92
CA LYS A 205 30.49 31.30 6.68
C LYS A 205 30.04 32.76 6.53
N PRO A 206 29.62 33.45 7.61
CA PRO A 206 29.39 34.89 7.50
C PRO A 206 30.70 35.54 7.05
N ALA A 207 30.61 36.32 5.98
CA ALA A 207 31.71 37.14 5.49
C ALA A 207 32.24 38.01 6.66
N PRO A 208 33.57 38.22 6.78
CA PRO A 208 34.10 39.11 7.79
C PRO A 208 33.53 40.51 7.55
N HIS A 209 32.70 40.98 8.48
CA HIS A 209 32.37 42.40 8.56
C HIS A 209 33.60 43.14 9.10
N ASP A 210 34.47 43.54 8.20
CA ASP A 210 35.32 44.70 8.44
C ASP A 210 34.40 45.93 8.50
N SER A 211 34.32 46.60 9.65
CA SER A 211 34.63 48.04 9.75
C SER A 211 33.98 48.76 10.95
N TRP A 212 34.75 49.73 11.43
CA TRP A 212 34.40 50.88 12.28
C TRP A 212 34.40 50.67 13.80
N ALA A 213 35.62 50.61 14.35
CA ALA A 213 35.93 51.25 15.63
C ALA A 213 37.08 52.25 15.41
N GLN A 214 36.75 53.50 15.05
CA GLN A 214 37.63 54.63 15.29
C GLN A 214 37.08 55.41 16.50
N VAL A 215 37.75 55.22 17.63
CA VAL A 215 37.72 56.11 18.79
C VAL A 215 39.14 56.61 18.95
N ARG A 216 39.39 57.89 18.62
CA ARG A 216 39.87 58.93 19.54
C ARG A 216 40.21 60.21 18.77
#